data_AF-A0A4P9XML1-F1
#
_entry.id   AF-A0A4P9XML1-F1
#
_cell.length_a   1.000
_cell.length_b   1.000
_cell.length_c   1.000
_cell.angle_alpha   90.00
_cell.angle_beta   90.00
_cell.angle_gamma   90.00
#
_symmetry.space_group_name_H-M   'P 1'
#
loop_
_entity.id
_entity.type
_entity.pdbx_description
1 polymer ?
#
loop_
_entity_poly.entity_id
_entity_poly.type
_entity_poly.pdbx_seq_one_letter_code
_entity_poly.pdbx_strand_id
1 'polypeptide(L)'
;MSDSTTVRYVAGYGAFGVAVRALQLGLQKRPLLTSNPLVYAANAAIFGGIGFWLSGVDARHRALIEEKKRILLENRARADAIRARRQAELQ
;
A
#
# COMPACT_ATOMS: atom_id res chain seq x y z
N MET A 1 4.40 -10.03 10.67
CA MET A 1 4.88 -8.63 10.66
C MET A 1 4.08 -7.80 9.64
N SER A 2 2.77 -7.62 9.86
CA SER A 2 1.88 -6.86 8.94
C SER A 2 1.02 -5.80 9.64
N ASP A 3 1.07 -5.73 10.97
CA ASP A 3 0.13 -4.91 11.75
C ASP A 3 0.37 -3.41 11.58
N SER A 4 1.64 -2.99 11.43
CA SER A 4 1.97 -1.57 11.29
C SER A 4 1.60 -0.98 9.93
N THR A 5 1.61 -1.77 8.85
CA THR A 5 1.21 -1.31 7.52
C THR A 5 -0.30 -1.10 7.47
N THR A 6 -1.09 -2.07 7.96
CA THR A 6 -2.55 -1.99 7.98
C THR A 6 -3.03 -0.79 8.80
N VAL A 7 -2.47 -0.57 10.00
CA VAL A 7 -2.82 0.58 10.83
C VAL A 7 -2.51 1.90 10.12
N ARG A 8 -1.38 1.99 9.41
CA ARG A 8 -1.01 3.20 8.64
C ARG A 8 -1.96 3.44 7.46
N TYR A 9 -2.36 2.40 6.73
CA TYR A 9 -3.33 2.53 5.64
C TYR A 9 -4.71 2.94 6.16
N VAL A 10 -5.20 2.32 7.23
CA VAL A 10 -6.50 2.67 7.84
C VAL A 10 -6.47 4.09 8.40
N ALA A 11 -5.42 4.47 9.12
CA ALA A 11 -5.28 5.83 9.66
C ALA A 11 -5.13 6.88 8.55
N GLY A 12 -4.32 6.60 7.53
CA GLY A 12 -4.10 7.49 6.39
C GLY A 12 -5.37 7.72 5.57
N TYR A 13 -6.09 6.65 5.23
CA TYR A 13 -7.36 6.76 4.51
C TYR A 13 -8.48 7.33 5.40
N GLY A 14 -8.52 6.99 6.70
CA GLY A 14 -9.44 7.61 7.64
C GLY A 14 -9.25 9.13 7.74
N ALA A 15 -8.00 9.59 7.88
CA ALA A 15 -7.66 11.01 7.86
C ALA A 15 -8.00 11.66 6.51
N PHE A 16 -7.78 10.96 5.40
CA PHE A 16 -8.18 11.42 4.07
C PHE A 16 -9.71 11.60 3.96
N GLY A 17 -10.51 10.67 4.48
CA GLY A 17 -11.97 10.81 4.47
C GLY A 17 -12.48 12.01 5.27
N VAL A 18 -11.84 12.31 6.40
CA VAL A 18 -12.11 13.54 7.17
C VAL A 18 -11.68 14.79 6.40
N ALA A 19 -10.52 14.76 5.74
CA ALA A 19 -10.01 15.87 4.94
C ALA A 19 -10.91 16.15 3.72
N VAL A 20 -11.41 15.12 3.03
CA VAL A 20 -12.36 15.26 1.92
C VAL A 20 -13.66 15.92 2.40
N ARG A 21 -14.16 15.55 3.59
CA ARG A 21 -15.35 16.19 4.15
C ARG A 21 -15.10 17.66 4.51
N ALA A 22 -13.93 17.98 5.07
CA ALA A 22 -13.52 19.36 5.33
C ALA A 22 -13.40 20.16 4.03
N LEU A 23 -12.86 19.57 2.96
CA LEU A 23 -12.78 20.18 1.63
C LEU A 23 -14.17 20.46 1.05
N GLN A 24 -15.09 19.49 1.16
CA GLN A 24 -16.47 19.63 0.70
C GLN A 24 -17.20 20.79 1.40
N LEU A 25 -17.03 20.91 2.72
CA LEU A 25 -17.62 22.01 3.50
C LEU A 25 -16.97 23.36 3.21
N GLY A 26 -15.66 23.37 2.93
CA GLY A 26 -14.93 24.55 2.46
C GLY A 26 -15.47 25.08 1.13
N LEU A 27 -15.75 24.17 0.18
CA LEU A 27 -16.39 24.51 -1.10
C LEU A 27 -17.82 25.04 -0.93
N GLN A 28 -18.59 24.50 0.02
CA GLN A 28 -19.97 24.93 0.29
C GLN A 28 -20.08 26.18 1.17
N LYS A 29 -18.96 26.79 1.61
CA LYS A 29 -18.91 27.90 2.59
C LYS A 29 -19.80 27.67 3.82
N ARG A 30 -20.00 26.41 4.23
CA ARG A 30 -20.76 26.06 5.44
C ARG A 30 -19.81 25.91 6.63
N PRO A 31 -20.23 26.28 7.84
CA PRO A 31 -19.36 26.21 9.02
C PRO A 31 -18.88 24.77 9.24
N LEU A 32 -17.56 24.60 9.19
CA LEU A 32 -16.85 23.32 9.21
C LEU A 32 -17.11 22.53 10.50
N LEU A 33 -17.32 23.22 11.62
CA LEU A 33 -17.34 22.66 12.97
C LEU A 33 -18.74 22.51 13.58
N THR A 34 -19.78 23.09 12.96
CA THR A 34 -21.19 22.95 13.42
C THR A 34 -21.93 21.82 12.70
N SER A 35 -21.27 21.18 11.75
CA SER A 35 -21.82 20.06 10.97
C SER A 35 -21.86 18.78 11.81
N ASN A 36 -22.97 18.05 11.74
CA ASN A 36 -23.27 16.85 12.53
C ASN A 36 -22.06 15.87 12.62
N PRO A 37 -21.47 15.62 13.81
CA PRO A 37 -20.23 14.84 13.99
C PRO A 37 -20.36 13.38 13.50
N LEU A 38 -21.58 12.85 13.47
CA LEU A 38 -21.91 11.55 12.87
C LEU A 38 -21.50 11.44 11.40
N VAL A 39 -21.56 12.54 10.65
CA VAL A 39 -21.20 12.53 9.22
C VAL A 39 -19.68 12.45 9.03
N TYR A 40 -18.90 13.04 9.93
CA TYR A 40 -17.44 12.88 9.94
C TYR A 40 -17.04 11.46 10.31
N ALA A 41 -17.69 10.88 11.32
CA ALA A 41 -17.47 9.48 11.70
C ALA A 41 -17.86 8.51 10.58
N ALA A 42 -18.97 8.75 9.88
CA ALA A 42 -19.38 7.93 8.74
C ALA A 42 -18.38 8.02 7.58
N ASN A 43 -17.89 9.21 7.23
CA ASN A 43 -16.86 9.36 6.18
C ASN A 43 -15.54 8.70 6.61
N ALA A 44 -15.12 8.89 7.87
CA ALA A 44 -13.93 8.23 8.40
C ALA A 44 -14.06 6.69 8.38
N ALA A 45 -15.26 6.15 8.66
CA ALA A 45 -15.54 4.73 8.61
C ALA A 45 -15.54 4.19 7.18
N ILE A 46 -16.15 4.91 6.22
CA ILE A 46 -16.17 4.50 4.80
C ILE A 46 -14.75 4.48 4.24
N PHE A 47 -14.01 5.60 4.39
CA PHE A 47 -12.65 5.67 3.88
C PHE A 47 -11.67 4.79 4.67
N GLY A 48 -11.83 4.67 5.98
CA GLY A 48 -11.06 3.73 6.80
C GLY A 48 -11.29 2.27 6.38
N GLY A 49 -12.53 1.90 6.04
CA GLY A 49 -12.88 0.59 5.46
C GLY A 49 -12.22 0.35 4.10
N ILE A 50 -12.17 1.36 3.24
CA ILE A 50 -11.41 1.30 1.98
C ILE A 50 -9.92 1.11 2.25
N GLY A 51 -9.35 1.82 3.23
CA GLY A 51 -7.95 1.67 3.63
C GLY A 51 -7.61 0.26 4.12
N PHE A 52 -8.52 -0.36 4.88
CA PHE A 52 -8.38 -1.76 5.30
C PHE A 52 -8.33 -2.71 4.10
N TRP A 53 -9.24 -2.55 3.14
CA TRP A 53 -9.26 -3.37 1.92
C TRP A 53 -7.98 -3.20 1.10
N LEU A 54 -7.51 -1.96 0.93
CA LEU A 54 -6.31 -1.65 0.15
C LEU A 54 -5.03 -2.24 0.77
N SER A 55 -4.96 -2.33 2.09
CA SER A 55 -3.85 -2.99 2.79
C SER A 55 -3.71 -4.46 2.40
N GLY A 56 -4.83 -5.13 2.10
CA GLY A 56 -4.84 -6.50 1.59
C GLY A 56 -4.35 -6.62 0.15
N VAL A 57 -4.59 -5.60 -0.69
CA VAL A 57 -4.09 -5.54 -2.07
C VAL A 57 -2.58 -5.32 -2.09
N ASP A 58 -2.05 -4.41 -1.26
CA ASP A 58 -0.61 -4.16 -1.18
C ASP A 58 0.18 -5.41 -0.76
N ALA A 59 -0.38 -6.22 0.14
CA ALA A 59 0.20 -7.49 0.54
C ALA A 59 0.37 -8.47 -0.65
N ARG A 60 -0.61 -8.51 -1.57
CA ARG A 60 -0.52 -9.34 -2.79
C ARG A 60 0.55 -8.83 -3.75
N HIS A 61 0.66 -7.52 -3.91
CA HIS A 61 1.68 -6.91 -4.77
C HIS A 61 3.10 -7.17 -4.24
N ARG A 62 3.30 -7.04 -2.92
CA ARG A 62 4.59 -7.36 -2.29
C ARG A 62 4.96 -8.83 -2.46
N ALA A 63 4.02 -9.75 -2.30
CA ALA A 63 4.27 -11.17 -2.52
C ALA A 63 4.73 -11.46 -3.97
N LEU A 64 4.06 -10.86 -4.96
CA LEU A 64 4.45 -10.99 -6.37
C LEU A 64 5.84 -10.42 -6.65
N ILE A 65 6.16 -9.25 -6.10
CA ILE A 65 7.49 -8.63 -6.28
C ILE A 65 8.58 -9.52 -5.67
N GLU A 66 8.35 -10.07 -4.48
CA GLU A 66 9.31 -10.95 -3.81
C GLU A 66 9.53 -12.24 -4.60
N GLU A 67 8.46 -12.81 -5.18
CA GLU A 67 8.52 -13.98 -6.04
C GLU A 67 9.33 -13.70 -7.32
N LYS A 68 9.04 -12.60 -8.02
CA LYS A 68 9.80 -12.22 -9.22
C LYS A 68 11.27 -11.94 -8.91
N LYS A 69 11.56 -11.31 -7.77
CA LYS A 69 12.92 -11.07 -7.30
C LYS A 69 13.67 -12.39 -7.07
N ARG A 70 13.02 -13.39 -6.48
CA ARG A 70 13.62 -14.73 -6.27
C ARG A 70 14.01 -15.38 -7.59
N ILE A 71 13.10 -15.38 -8.57
CA ILE A 71 13.36 -15.95 -9.91
C ILE A 71 14.55 -15.26 -10.59
N LEU A 72 14.63 -13.92 -10.49
CA LEU A 72 15.74 -13.16 -11.08
C LEU A 72 17.09 -13.51 -10.42
N LEU A 73 17.12 -13.70 -9.10
CA LEU A 73 18.33 -14.09 -8.39
C LEU A 73 18.78 -15.51 -8.75
N GLU A 74 17.84 -16.45 -8.86
CA GLU A 74 18.14 -17.81 -9.31
C GLU A 74 18.69 -17.85 -10.74
N ASN A 75 18.12 -17.05 -11.64
CA ASN A 75 18.60 -16.94 -13.02
C ASN A 75 20.02 -16.34 -13.09
N ARG A 76 20.32 -15.34 -12.25
CA ARG A 76 21.67 -14.77 -12.14
C ARG A 76 22.68 -15.81 -11.66
N ALA A 77 22.35 -16.55 -10.60
CA ALA A 77 23.21 -17.62 -10.09
C ALA A 77 23.49 -18.70 -11.14
N ARG A 78 22.48 -19.07 -11.95
CA ARG A 78 22.68 -20.01 -13.07
C ARG A 78 23.58 -19.44 -14.16
N ALA A 79 23.41 -18.16 -14.52
CA ALA A 79 24.23 -17.51 -15.52
C ALA A 79 25.71 -17.43 -15.08
N ASP A 80 25.96 -17.11 -13.81
CA ASP A 80 27.32 -17.05 -13.25
C ASP A 80 27.97 -18.44 -13.22
N ALA A 81 27.22 -19.48 -12.86
CA ALA A 81 27.70 -20.86 -12.90
C ALA A 81 28.09 -21.33 -14.32
N ILE A 82 27.31 -20.94 -15.33
CA ILE A 82 27.61 -21.26 -16.74
C ILE A 82 28.85 -20.49 -17.21
N ARG A 83 29.01 -19.23 -16.81
CA ARG A 83 30.21 -18.42 -17.13
C ARG A 83 31.46 -19.03 -16.50
N ALA A 84 31.39 -19.46 -15.23
CA ALA A 84 32.49 -20.11 -14.55
C ALA A 84 32.90 -21.43 -15.24
N ARG A 85 31.93 -22.24 -15.70
CA ARG A 85 32.21 -23.46 -16.46
C ARG A 85 32.91 -23.17 -17.80
N ARG A 86 32.46 -22.17 -18.54
CA ARG A 86 33.13 -21.76 -19.80
C ARG A 86 34.55 -21.26 -19.59
N GLN A 87 34.82 -20.58 -18.48
CA GLN A 87 36.19 -20.13 -18.16
C GLN A 87 37.10 -21.31 -17.82
N ALA A 88 36.57 -22.37 -17.22
CA ALA A 88 37.31 -23.61 -16.94
C ALA A 88 37.55 -24.47 -18.19
N GLU A 89 36.70 -24.39 -19.22
CA GLU A 89 36.91 -25.09 -20.50
C GLU A 89 37.90 -24.38 -21.44
N LEU A 90 38.19 -23.10 -21.18
CA LEU A 90 39.13 -22.29 -21.97
C LEU A 90 40.53 -22.19 -21.33
N GLN A 91 40.74 -22.81 -20.16
CA GLN A 91 42.04 -22.98 -19.49
C GLN A 91 42.54 -24.41 -19.65
#